data_AF-A0A923HHJ3-F1
#
_entry.id   AF-A0A923HHJ3-F1
#
_cell.length_a   1.000
_cell.length_b   1.000
_cell.length_c   1.000
_cell.angle_alpha   90.00
_cell.angle_beta   90.00
_cell.angle_gamma   90.00
#
_symmetry.space_group_name_H-M   'P 1'
#
loop_
_entity.id
_entity.type
_entity.pdbx_description
1 polymer ?
#
loop_
_entity_poly.entity_id
_entity_poly.type
_entity_poly.pdbx_seq_one_letter_code
_entity_poly.pdbx_strand_id
1 'polypeptide(L)'
;MKNVLQIPKKQSGLLLVEVLVSLLIFSFAVLGLIGLQATATKSSYNSEDRMRASVMANELVATMWNQQTLTLPAATITAWTARLTNTAVSGLPAATAVISVPDANGVVTITITWQEPSLPTTSQYITQVAMP
;
A
#
# COMPACT_ATOMS: atom_id res chain seq x y z
N MET A 1 49.88 25.63 -59.24
CA MET A 1 49.64 25.34 -57.82
C MET A 1 48.27 24.66 -57.69
N LYS A 2 48.21 23.36 -57.42
CA LYS A 2 46.94 22.61 -57.27
C LYS A 2 46.84 22.15 -55.81
N ASN A 3 46.10 22.89 -54.98
CA ASN A 3 45.77 22.44 -53.63
C ASN A 3 44.68 21.37 -53.72
N VAL A 4 45.05 20.13 -53.42
CA VAL A 4 44.11 19.01 -53.30
C VAL A 4 43.48 19.12 -51.92
N LEU A 5 42.18 19.47 -51.86
CA LEU A 5 41.38 19.41 -50.64
C LEU A 5 41.25 17.94 -50.21
N GLN A 6 41.97 17.54 -49.17
CA GLN A 6 41.81 16.21 -48.56
C GLN A 6 40.49 16.20 -47.77
N ILE A 7 39.51 15.44 -48.26
CA ILE A 7 38.25 15.21 -47.56
C ILE A 7 38.50 14.19 -46.44
N PRO A 8 38.23 14.51 -45.15
CA PRO A 8 38.45 13.57 -44.06
C PRO A 8 37.56 12.33 -44.22
N LYS A 9 38.15 11.14 -44.07
CA LYS A 9 37.41 9.87 -44.12
C LYS A 9 36.45 9.78 -42.93
N LYS A 10 35.13 9.71 -43.19
CA LYS A 10 34.11 9.42 -42.18
C LYS A 10 34.28 7.99 -41.66
N GLN A 11 34.61 7.87 -40.37
CA GLN A 11 34.73 6.60 -39.66
C GLN A 11 33.34 5.94 -39.55
N SER A 12 33.04 4.96 -40.41
CA SER A 12 31.73 4.27 -40.46
C SER A 12 31.65 3.00 -39.59
N GLY A 13 32.74 2.64 -38.90
CA GLY A 13 32.80 1.41 -38.09
C GLY A 13 32.27 1.56 -36.66
N LEU A 14 32.09 2.78 -36.15
CA LEU A 14 31.66 3.02 -34.77
C LEU A 14 30.13 3.02 -34.61
N LEU A 15 29.37 3.23 -35.69
CA LEU A 15 27.91 3.37 -35.65
C LEU A 15 27.19 2.13 -35.08
N LEU A 16 27.62 0.92 -35.46
CA LEU A 16 26.98 -0.30 -34.95
C LEU A 16 27.21 -0.46 -33.44
N VAL A 17 28.44 -0.19 -32.99
CA VAL A 17 28.81 -0.27 -31.57
C VAL A 17 28.08 0.82 -30.77
N GLU A 18 27.97 2.03 -31.31
CA GLU A 18 27.24 3.14 -30.70
C GLU A 18 25.76 2.80 -30.47
N VAL A 19 25.08 2.25 -31.49
CA VAL A 19 23.68 1.82 -31.36
C VAL A 19 23.54 0.67 -30.37
N LEU A 20 24.47 -0.31 -30.37
CA LEU A 20 24.45 -1.41 -29.40
C LEU A 20 24.63 -0.91 -27.97
N VAL A 21 25.52 0.05 -27.74
CA VAL A 21 25.72 0.67 -26.42
C VAL A 21 24.49 1.49 -26.02
N SER A 22 23.90 2.28 -26.92
CA SER A 22 22.64 3.00 -26.65
C SER A 22 21.50 2.06 -26.28
N LEU A 23 21.32 0.96 -27.03
CA LEU A 23 20.31 -0.06 -26.74
C LEU A 23 20.58 -0.77 -25.42
N LEU A 24 21.84 -1.04 -25.09
CA LEU A 24 22.24 -1.62 -23.81
C LEU A 24 21.85 -0.72 -22.64
N ILE A 25 22.25 0.56 -22.69
CA ILE A 25 21.92 1.56 -21.66
C ILE A 25 20.41 1.75 -21.56
N PHE A 26 19.72 1.86 -22.69
CA PHE A 26 18.27 2.01 -22.73
C PHE A 26 17.54 0.81 -22.11
N SER A 27 18.04 -0.40 -22.36
CA SER A 27 17.48 -1.62 -21.77
C SER A 27 17.58 -1.60 -20.24
N PHE A 28 18.73 -1.18 -19.68
CA PHE A 28 18.87 -1.01 -18.23
C PHE A 28 17.97 0.09 -17.67
N ALA A 29 17.77 1.20 -18.40
CA ALA A 29 16.86 2.26 -17.99
C ALA A 29 15.41 1.78 -17.88
N VAL A 30 14.93 0.97 -18.86
CA VAL A 30 13.58 0.39 -18.83
C VAL A 30 13.42 -0.59 -17.67
N LEU A 31 14.41 -1.45 -17.41
CA LEU A 31 14.38 -2.35 -16.25
C LEU A 31 14.32 -1.58 -14.92
N GLY A 32 15.09 -0.50 -14.81
CA GLY A 32 15.03 0.41 -13.66
C GLY A 32 13.63 1.01 -13.46
N LEU A 33 13.00 1.50 -14.54
CA LEU A 33 11.65 2.04 -14.50
C LEU A 33 10.60 1.01 -14.08
N ILE A 34 10.68 -0.22 -14.59
CA ILE A 34 9.77 -1.31 -14.21
C ILE A 34 9.90 -1.63 -12.72
N GLY A 35 11.13 -1.64 -12.17
CA GLY A 35 11.36 -1.84 -10.74
C GLY A 35 10.72 -0.74 -9.87
N LEU A 36 10.80 0.52 -10.32
CA LEU A 36 10.13 1.64 -9.67
C LEU A 36 8.60 1.49 -9.75
N GLN A 37 8.07 1.09 -10.90
CA GLN A 37 6.63 0.88 -11.09
C GLN A 37 6.10 -0.23 -10.16
N ALA A 38 6.80 -1.37 -10.07
CA ALA A 38 6.42 -2.46 -9.18
C ALA A 38 6.36 -2.01 -7.70
N THR A 39 7.34 -1.21 -7.28
CA THR A 39 7.38 -0.66 -5.92
C THR A 39 6.24 0.32 -5.67
N ALA A 40 5.95 1.20 -6.63
CA ALA A 40 4.84 2.14 -6.55
C ALA A 40 3.50 1.41 -6.42
N THR A 41 3.25 0.40 -7.26
CA THR A 41 2.04 -0.43 -7.20
C THR A 41 1.90 -1.13 -5.86
N LYS A 42 2.98 -1.71 -5.32
CA LYS A 42 2.97 -2.31 -3.98
C LYS A 42 2.59 -1.29 -2.90
N SER A 43 3.18 -0.10 -2.96
CA SER A 43 2.85 0.97 -2.01
C SER A 43 1.38 1.40 -2.12
N SER A 44 0.80 1.43 -3.32
CA SER A 44 -0.62 1.71 -3.52
C SER A 44 -1.51 0.67 -2.85
N TYR A 45 -1.23 -0.63 -3.02
CA TYR A 45 -1.99 -1.69 -2.35
C TYR A 45 -1.93 -1.56 -0.82
N ASN A 46 -0.75 -1.30 -0.27
CA ASN A 46 -0.59 -1.16 1.18
C ASN A 46 -1.36 0.05 1.73
N SER A 47 -1.44 1.15 0.98
CA SER A 47 -2.26 2.31 1.33
C SER A 47 -3.77 2.02 1.23
N GLU A 48 -4.19 1.29 0.20
CA GLU A 48 -5.59 0.85 0.04
C GLU A 48 -6.05 -0.04 1.21
N ASP A 49 -5.22 -0.99 1.64
CA ASP A 49 -5.54 -1.83 2.80
C ASP A 49 -5.65 -1.00 4.09
N ARG A 50 -4.74 -0.03 4.30
CA ARG A 50 -4.84 0.90 5.43
C ARG A 50 -6.12 1.73 5.39
N MET A 51 -6.52 2.19 4.22
CA MET A 51 -7.77 2.93 4.03
C MET A 51 -8.98 2.04 4.36
N ARG A 52 -9.01 0.79 3.87
CA ARG A 52 -10.09 -0.16 4.17
C ARG A 52 -10.21 -0.43 5.67
N ALA A 53 -9.08 -0.65 6.36
CA ALA A 53 -9.05 -0.81 7.81
C ALA A 53 -9.59 0.44 8.54
N SER A 54 -9.21 1.63 8.09
CA SER A 54 -9.71 2.91 8.62
C SER A 54 -11.24 3.03 8.48
N VAL A 55 -11.79 2.71 7.31
CA VAL A 55 -13.24 2.74 7.07
C VAL A 55 -13.97 1.76 8.00
N MET A 56 -13.47 0.53 8.12
CA MET A 56 -14.05 -0.48 9.02
C MET A 56 -14.03 -0.05 10.49
N ALA A 57 -12.91 0.53 10.94
CA ALA A 57 -12.79 1.05 12.30
C ALA A 57 -13.72 2.25 12.52
N ASN A 58 -13.81 3.17 11.56
CA ASN A 58 -14.66 4.34 11.66
C ASN A 58 -16.15 3.99 11.68
N GLU A 59 -16.57 2.94 10.98
CA GLU A 59 -17.94 2.44 11.07
C GLU A 59 -18.27 1.90 12.47
N LEU A 60 -17.32 1.22 13.12
CA LEU A 60 -17.48 0.78 14.50
C LEU A 60 -17.54 1.96 15.48
N VAL A 61 -16.67 2.95 15.30
CA VAL A 61 -16.68 4.21 16.08
C VAL A 61 -18.01 4.94 15.91
N ALA A 62 -18.51 5.08 14.68
CA ALA A 62 -19.81 5.69 14.41
C ALA A 62 -20.95 4.92 15.09
N THR A 63 -20.87 3.59 15.13
CA THR A 63 -21.83 2.76 15.86
C THR A 63 -21.80 3.03 17.37
N MET A 64 -20.61 3.18 17.97
CA MET A 64 -20.45 3.54 19.38
C MET A 64 -21.07 4.90 19.70
N TRP A 65 -20.84 5.91 18.85
CA TRP A 65 -21.43 7.23 19.02
C TRP A 65 -22.95 7.22 18.85
N ASN A 66 -23.47 6.50 17.85
CA ASN A 66 -24.91 6.38 17.62
C ASN A 66 -25.64 5.69 18.77
N GLN A 67 -25.00 4.71 19.40
CA GLN A 67 -25.56 4.01 20.57
C GLN A 67 -25.20 4.70 21.90
N GLN A 68 -24.45 5.79 21.86
CA GLN A 68 -23.94 6.51 23.03
C GLN A 68 -23.27 5.58 24.05
N THR A 69 -22.56 4.56 23.58
CA THR A 69 -21.88 3.56 24.42
C THR A 69 -20.49 3.25 23.88
N LEU A 70 -19.52 3.16 24.79
CA LEU A 70 -18.18 2.68 24.50
C LEU A 70 -18.09 1.15 24.60
N THR A 71 -19.11 0.51 25.19
CA THR A 71 -19.22 -0.94 25.30
C THR A 71 -20.37 -1.42 24.45
N LEU A 72 -20.05 -1.89 23.25
CA LEU A 72 -21.04 -2.43 22.32
C LEU A 72 -21.51 -3.82 22.76
N PRO A 73 -22.78 -4.20 22.47
CA PRO A 73 -23.25 -5.56 22.67
C PRO A 73 -22.39 -6.58 21.91
N ALA A 74 -22.19 -7.76 22.50
CA ALA A 74 -21.37 -8.83 21.90
C ALA A 74 -21.87 -9.25 20.50
N ALA A 75 -23.18 -9.19 20.25
CA ALA A 75 -23.77 -9.48 18.95
C ALA A 75 -23.31 -8.48 17.86
N THR A 76 -23.24 -7.19 18.20
CA THR A 76 -22.76 -6.13 17.29
C THR A 76 -21.29 -6.33 16.94
N ILE A 77 -20.45 -6.60 17.95
CA ILE A 77 -19.02 -6.86 17.76
C ILE A 77 -18.81 -8.11 16.90
N THR A 78 -19.58 -9.17 17.15
CA THR A 78 -19.48 -10.43 16.39
C THR A 78 -19.87 -10.23 14.92
N ALA A 79 -20.97 -9.51 14.66
CA ALA A 79 -21.41 -9.20 13.30
C ALA A 79 -20.42 -8.30 12.55
N TRP A 80 -19.85 -7.30 13.23
CA TRP A 80 -18.80 -6.44 12.67
C TRP A 80 -17.52 -7.25 12.38
N THR A 81 -17.08 -8.09 13.32
CA THR A 81 -15.88 -8.92 13.16
C THR A 81 -16.04 -9.93 12.02
N ALA A 82 -17.24 -10.51 11.86
CA ALA A 82 -17.53 -11.40 10.73
C ALA A 82 -17.37 -10.68 9.38
N ARG A 83 -17.81 -9.41 9.27
CA ARG A 83 -17.57 -8.58 8.09
C ARG A 83 -16.08 -8.27 7.88
N LEU A 84 -15.35 -7.96 8.96
CA LEU A 84 -13.92 -7.70 8.90
C LEU A 84 -13.13 -8.91 8.37
N THR A 85 -13.42 -10.11 8.89
CA THR A 85 -12.73 -11.35 8.51
C THR A 85 -13.12 -11.85 7.11
N ASN A 86 -14.24 -11.37 6.56
CA ASN A 86 -14.68 -11.71 5.22
C ASN A 86 -13.95 -10.85 4.19
N THR A 87 -12.97 -11.45 3.50
CA THR A 87 -12.15 -10.80 2.48
C THR A 87 -12.96 -10.24 1.31
N ALA A 88 -14.13 -10.80 0.99
CA ALA A 88 -15.00 -10.26 -0.06
C ALA A 88 -15.73 -8.98 0.36
N VAL A 89 -15.83 -8.71 1.67
CA VAL A 89 -16.48 -7.53 2.23
C VAL A 89 -15.46 -6.47 2.63
N SER A 90 -14.49 -6.83 3.48
CA SER A 90 -13.48 -5.89 3.99
C SER A 90 -12.37 -5.61 2.97
N GLY A 91 -12.13 -6.56 2.06
CA GLY A 91 -10.98 -6.52 1.15
C GLY A 91 -9.64 -6.71 1.87
N LEU A 92 -9.63 -7.04 3.17
CA LEU A 92 -8.42 -7.18 3.97
C LEU A 92 -8.03 -8.66 4.14
N PRO A 93 -6.80 -9.04 3.80
CA PRO A 93 -6.33 -10.42 3.93
C PRO A 93 -6.06 -10.80 5.39
N ALA A 94 -6.66 -11.92 5.84
CA ALA A 94 -6.47 -12.47 7.20
C ALA A 94 -6.64 -11.42 8.32
N ALA A 95 -7.62 -10.52 8.17
CA ALA A 95 -7.82 -9.44 9.12
C ALA A 95 -8.36 -9.94 10.47
N THR A 96 -7.86 -9.37 11.55
CA THR A 96 -8.34 -9.56 12.91
C THR A 96 -8.44 -8.21 13.63
N ALA A 97 -9.22 -8.13 14.70
CA ALA A 97 -9.36 -6.92 15.48
C ALA A 97 -9.39 -7.19 16.98
N VAL A 98 -8.87 -6.22 17.73
CA VAL A 98 -8.91 -6.16 19.19
C VAL A 98 -9.52 -4.81 19.57
N ILE A 99 -10.57 -4.85 20.39
CA ILE A 99 -11.25 -3.67 20.92
C ILE A 99 -10.95 -3.65 22.42
N SER A 100 -10.32 -2.59 22.91
CA SER A 100 -10.00 -2.48 24.33
C SER A 100 -11.24 -2.13 25.17
N VAL A 101 -11.19 -2.47 26.45
CA VAL A 101 -12.11 -1.91 27.45
C VAL A 101 -11.80 -0.42 27.60
N PRO A 102 -12.79 0.45 27.95
CA PRO A 102 -12.52 1.85 28.25
C PRO A 102 -11.45 2.00 29.33
N ASP A 103 -10.45 2.84 29.09
CA ASP A 103 -9.42 3.16 30.08
C ASP A 103 -9.96 4.09 31.19
N ALA A 104 -9.10 4.48 32.13
CA ALA A 104 -9.48 5.39 33.23
C ALA A 104 -9.96 6.77 32.76
N ASN A 105 -9.67 7.15 31.51
CA ASN A 105 -10.11 8.40 30.88
C ASN A 105 -11.33 8.20 29.97
N GLY A 106 -11.91 6.99 29.92
CA GLY A 106 -13.04 6.67 29.05
C GLY A 106 -12.66 6.53 27.57
N VAL A 107 -11.41 6.19 27.25
CA VAL A 107 -10.94 5.98 25.88
C VAL A 107 -10.92 4.49 25.54
N VAL A 108 -11.52 4.13 24.41
CA VAL A 108 -11.45 2.79 23.80
C VAL A 108 -10.49 2.83 22.62
N THR A 109 -9.57 1.87 22.58
CA THR A 109 -8.63 1.68 21.48
C THR A 109 -9.10 0.51 20.62
N ILE A 110 -9.29 0.77 19.33
CA ILE A 110 -9.62 -0.23 18.31
C ILE A 110 -8.36 -0.48 17.50
N THR A 111 -7.87 -1.72 17.51
CA THR A 111 -6.72 -2.16 16.73
C THR A 111 -7.15 -3.20 15.72
N ILE A 112 -6.96 -2.90 14.44
CA ILE A 112 -7.17 -3.83 13.32
C ILE A 112 -5.80 -4.26 12.82
N THR A 113 -5.59 -5.56 12.69
CA THR A 113 -4.37 -6.14 12.11
C THR A 113 -4.71 -7.01 10.91
N TRP A 114 -3.85 -7.04 9.90
CA TRP A 114 -3.99 -7.88 8.72
C TRP A 114 -2.63 -8.33 8.24
N GLN A 115 -2.60 -9.40 7.45
CA GLN A 115 -1.37 -9.98 6.92
C GLN A 115 -1.40 -9.95 5.39
N GLU A 116 -0.46 -9.23 4.78
CA GLU A 116 -0.33 -9.21 3.32
C GLU A 116 0.09 -10.60 2.82
N PRO A 117 -0.57 -11.19 1.79
CA PRO A 117 -0.23 -12.53 1.29
C PRO A 117 1.21 -12.65 0.78
N SER A 118 1.82 -11.53 0.41
CA SER A 118 3.17 -11.47 -0.17
C SER A 118 4.30 -11.34 0.86
N LEU A 119 3.98 -11.05 2.14
CA LEU A 119 4.98 -10.85 3.19
C LEU A 119 4.48 -11.39 4.54
N PRO A 120 5.34 -12.03 5.34
CA PRO A 120 4.98 -12.46 6.70
C PRO A 120 4.79 -11.28 7.68
N THR A 121 5.01 -10.04 7.25
CA THR A 121 4.90 -8.84 8.07
C THR A 121 3.43 -8.50 8.32
N THR A 122 3.05 -8.46 9.60
CA THR A 122 1.71 -8.02 10.02
C THR A 122 1.61 -6.50 9.93
N SER A 123 0.60 -6.01 9.23
CA SER A 123 0.22 -4.59 9.18
C SER A 123 -0.85 -4.29 10.22
N GLN A 124 -0.83 -3.07 10.77
CA GLN A 124 -1.79 -2.64 11.79
C GLN A 124 -2.33 -1.22 11.54
N TYR A 125 -3.56 -1.01 11.96
CA TYR A 125 -4.27 0.26 12.04
C TYR A 125 -4.88 0.41 13.43
N ILE A 126 -4.64 1.55 14.09
CA ILE A 126 -5.09 1.83 15.44
C ILE A 126 -5.89 3.14 15.42
N THR A 127 -7.07 3.11 16.02
CA THR A 127 -7.87 4.32 16.28
C THR A 127 -8.35 4.35 17.72
N GLN A 128 -8.56 5.54 18.25
CA GLN A 128 -9.03 5.78 19.61
C GLN A 128 -10.35 6.53 19.59
N VAL A 129 -11.27 6.13 20.44
CA VAL A 129 -12.58 6.76 20.58
C VAL A 129 -12.85 7.06 22.05
N ALA A 130 -13.32 8.27 22.32
CA ALA A 130 -13.84 8.70 23.62
C ALA A 130 -15.24 9.28 23.43
N MET A 131 -16.03 9.33 24.49
CA MET A 131 -17.28 10.10 24.46
C MET A 131 -16.97 11.61 24.54
N PRO A 132 -17.66 12.45 23.76
CA PRO A 132 -17.57 13.90 23.89
C PRO A 132 -18.18 14.43 25.20
#